data_AF-A0A9X3MQA8-F1
#
_entry.id   AF-A0A9X3MQA8-F1
#
_cell.length_a   1.000
_cell.length_b   1.000
_cell.length_c   1.000
_cell.angle_alpha   90.00
_cell.angle_beta   90.00
_cell.angle_gamma   90.00
#
_symmetry.space_group_name_H-M   'P 1'
#
loop_
_entity.id
_entity.type
_entity.pdbx_description
1 polymer ?
#
loop_
_entity_poly.entity_id
_entity_poly.type
_entity_poly.pdbx_seq_one_letter_code
_entity_poly.pdbx_strand_id
1 'polypeptide(L)'
;MWSSQLADYLDAIAVWKRGLWLTIDTPELLRQGGSRHVKARQQKMLAVAREQLREQMRARRRRPFRADVSVEVSIFAGDDAAPPSAPKSVKRYLDALSGIAYLDDRQVAHLSVNRFTGDHPMLRRFGSLDVAPVSTTPRRDVYLTVVPARLYARDHDRFFALGRDLRRLASEWDLDDEATAFFEDAWDPNDDLRLDELRDERRREQHGRGVAAILDDDLTAWILETREREIAELEGRLLLDQRPDRDDRPGPGKSDTTRLPAGVALASPRPISRYESPGRFWLPLPPEFSGGPPWEQTVRSTMARHRERWTMLPQVFDQPLALDISIDGAGGNSRDVDNTAHAVLTAFESIYCGERRGTVVRYRVYRRFGDTLGVRVQVMTEERLRQLDAGIEAARGLVVRAGSRDLRDL
;
A
#
# COMPACT_ATOMS: atom_id res chain seq x y z
N MET A 1 -30.49 -0.62 -18.81
CA MET A 1 -29.44 0.42 -18.75
C MET A 1 -29.48 1.20 -17.43
N TRP A 2 -30.65 1.56 -16.89
CA TRP A 2 -30.81 2.26 -15.60
C TRP A 2 -30.49 1.44 -14.33
N SER A 3 -30.55 0.10 -14.39
CA SER A 3 -30.36 -0.75 -13.21
C SER A 3 -28.90 -0.83 -12.74
N SER A 4 -27.92 -0.69 -13.65
CA SER A 4 -26.49 -0.71 -13.30
C SER A 4 -26.05 0.60 -12.64
N GLN A 5 -26.49 1.75 -13.17
CA GLN A 5 -26.17 3.07 -12.61
C GLN A 5 -26.76 3.28 -11.21
N LEU A 6 -28.02 2.86 -10.98
CA LEU A 6 -28.63 2.92 -9.65
C LEU A 6 -27.94 1.98 -8.66
N ALA A 7 -27.57 0.76 -9.09
CA ALA A 7 -26.83 -0.17 -8.24
C ALA A 7 -25.46 0.39 -7.84
N ASP A 8 -24.71 0.95 -8.79
CA ASP A 8 -23.41 1.57 -8.55
C ASP A 8 -23.50 2.79 -7.62
N TYR A 9 -24.53 3.62 -7.80
CA TYR A 9 -24.83 4.75 -6.91
C TYR A 9 -25.14 4.29 -5.48
N LEU A 10 -26.02 3.30 -5.32
CA LEU A 10 -26.39 2.76 -4.02
C LEU A 10 -25.19 2.14 -3.30
N ASP A 11 -24.29 1.49 -4.03
CA ASP A 11 -23.04 0.95 -3.49
C ASP A 11 -22.05 2.03 -3.07
N ALA A 12 -21.87 3.07 -3.88
CA ALA A 12 -21.02 4.22 -3.53
C ALA A 12 -21.52 4.91 -2.26
N ILE A 13 -22.83 5.11 -2.12
CA ILE A 13 -23.45 5.62 -0.88
C ILE A 13 -23.34 4.63 0.27
N ALA A 14 -23.35 3.32 0.01
CA ALA A 14 -23.23 2.31 1.05
C ALA A 14 -21.89 2.42 1.80
N VAL A 15 -20.83 2.90 1.17
CA VAL A 15 -19.56 3.19 1.85
C VAL A 15 -19.75 4.29 2.90
N TRP A 16 -20.36 5.41 2.53
CA TRP A 16 -20.69 6.51 3.46
C TRP A 16 -21.66 6.07 4.57
N LYS A 17 -22.66 5.26 4.23
CA LYS A 17 -23.66 4.79 5.20
C LYS A 17 -23.16 3.69 6.11
N ARG A 18 -22.24 2.84 5.67
CA ARG A 18 -21.82 1.64 6.41
C ARG A 18 -20.41 1.75 6.97
N GLY A 19 -19.57 2.64 6.45
CA GLY A 19 -18.21 2.85 6.92
C GLY A 19 -18.14 3.30 8.37
N LEU A 20 -17.02 2.98 9.00
CA LEU A 20 -16.65 3.41 10.33
C LEU A 20 -15.38 4.24 10.24
N TRP A 21 -15.42 5.48 10.71
CA TRP A 21 -14.26 6.39 10.77
C TRP A 21 -13.89 6.67 12.22
N LEU A 22 -13.02 5.87 12.81
CA LEU A 22 -12.71 5.91 14.23
C LEU A 22 -11.39 6.64 14.46
N THR A 23 -11.26 7.27 15.61
CA THR A 23 -10.02 7.95 16.01
C THR A 23 -9.55 7.41 17.35
N ILE A 24 -8.24 7.26 17.53
CA ILE A 24 -7.63 6.97 18.83
C ILE A 24 -6.67 8.10 19.16
N ASP A 25 -6.90 8.74 20.31
CA ASP A 25 -5.98 9.73 20.90
C ASP A 25 -5.22 9.05 22.04
N THR A 26 -3.90 8.95 21.90
CA THR A 26 -3.02 8.38 22.91
C THR A 26 -1.75 9.22 23.08
N PRO A 27 -1.19 9.31 24.30
CA PRO A 27 0.02 10.10 24.57
C PRO A 27 1.29 9.48 23.95
N GLU A 28 1.25 8.19 23.61
CA GLU A 28 2.30 7.50 22.85
C GLU A 28 1.63 6.47 21.93
N LEU A 29 2.30 6.07 20.85
CA LEU A 29 1.76 5.05 19.96
C LEU A 29 1.63 3.69 20.65
N LEU A 30 0.54 2.98 20.37
CA LEU A 30 0.39 1.59 20.78
C LEU A 30 1.45 0.74 20.07
N ARG A 31 2.11 -0.16 20.80
CA ARG A 31 3.13 -1.07 20.25
C ARG A 31 3.29 -2.35 21.07
N GLN A 32 3.63 -3.43 20.39
CA GLN A 32 3.95 -4.71 21.04
C GLN A 32 5.44 -4.79 21.43
N GLY A 33 5.71 -5.23 22.66
CA GLY A 33 7.07 -5.52 23.15
C GLY A 33 7.57 -4.58 24.26
N GLY A 34 8.82 -4.77 24.66
CA GLY A 34 9.49 -4.01 25.73
C GLY A 34 9.60 -4.76 27.06
N SER A 35 10.18 -4.09 28.05
CA SER A 35 10.31 -4.59 29.43
C SER A 35 8.95 -4.86 30.06
N ARG A 36 8.90 -5.59 31.18
CA ARG A 36 7.66 -5.91 31.91
C ARG A 36 6.83 -4.65 32.22
N HIS A 37 7.50 -3.55 32.61
CA HIS A 37 6.86 -2.27 32.88
C HIS A 37 6.25 -1.64 31.62
N VAL A 38 6.95 -1.66 30.48
CA VAL A 38 6.44 -1.16 29.20
C VAL A 38 5.24 -1.98 28.74
N LYS A 39 5.28 -3.30 28.87
CA LYS A 39 4.14 -4.18 28.53
C LYS A 39 2.90 -3.84 29.36
N ALA A 40 3.05 -3.61 30.66
CA ALA A 40 1.95 -3.23 31.54
C ALA A 40 1.35 -1.86 31.17
N ARG A 41 2.20 -0.87 30.88
CA ARG A 41 1.77 0.46 30.40
C ARG A 41 1.00 0.37 29.08
N GLN A 42 1.55 -0.35 28.11
CA GLN A 42 0.92 -0.56 26.79
C GLN A 42 -0.41 -1.32 26.89
N GLN A 43 -0.55 -2.25 27.83
CA GLN A 43 -1.83 -2.93 28.08
C GLN A 43 -2.89 -1.99 28.64
N LYS A 44 -2.51 -1.08 29.56
CA LYS A 44 -3.42 -0.03 30.05
C LYS A 44 -3.85 0.91 28.93
N MET A 45 -2.91 1.32 28.08
CA MET A 45 -3.21 2.16 26.91
C MET A 45 -4.11 1.46 25.90
N LEU A 46 -3.89 0.17 25.65
CA LEU A 46 -4.77 -0.63 24.80
C LEU A 46 -6.20 -0.66 25.37
N ALA A 47 -6.37 -0.79 26.70
CA ALA A 47 -7.68 -0.74 27.32
C ALA A 47 -8.37 0.62 27.14
N VAL A 48 -7.62 1.73 27.29
CA VAL A 48 -8.12 3.09 27.04
C VAL A 48 -8.55 3.26 25.58
N ALA A 49 -7.70 2.87 24.63
CA ALA A 49 -8.00 2.92 23.21
C ALA A 49 -9.26 2.10 22.87
N ARG A 50 -9.39 0.88 23.42
CA ARG A 50 -10.59 0.06 23.25
C ARG A 50 -11.84 0.72 23.80
N GLU A 51 -11.76 1.45 24.92
CA GLU A 51 -12.92 2.17 25.44
C GLU A 51 -13.30 3.36 24.55
N GLN A 52 -12.34 4.17 24.09
CA GLN A 52 -12.59 5.23 23.11
C GLN A 52 -13.31 4.71 21.85
N LEU A 53 -12.86 3.56 21.32
CA LEU A 53 -13.48 2.93 20.16
C LEU A 53 -14.91 2.47 20.46
N ARG A 54 -15.15 1.87 21.64
CA ARG A 54 -16.51 1.46 22.04
C ARG A 54 -17.44 2.65 22.19
N GLU A 55 -16.98 3.73 22.81
CA GLU A 55 -17.76 4.96 22.96
C GLU A 55 -18.16 5.54 21.60
N GLN A 56 -17.22 5.63 20.66
CA GLN A 56 -17.51 6.07 19.29
C GLN A 56 -18.50 5.15 18.57
N MET A 57 -18.36 3.83 18.73
CA MET A 57 -19.30 2.86 18.17
C MET A 57 -20.71 3.02 18.77
N ARG A 58 -20.83 3.19 20.10
CA ARG A 58 -22.10 3.43 20.80
C ARG A 58 -22.74 4.75 20.35
N ALA A 59 -21.97 5.84 20.32
CA ALA A 59 -22.43 7.17 19.92
C ALA A 59 -23.00 7.16 18.50
N ARG A 60 -22.37 6.41 17.59
CA ARG A 60 -22.82 6.25 16.20
C ARG A 60 -23.84 5.13 16.00
N ARG A 61 -24.29 4.46 17.08
CA ARG A 61 -25.21 3.31 17.08
C ARG A 61 -24.78 2.20 16.13
N ARG A 62 -23.48 1.94 16.05
CA ARG A 62 -22.87 0.94 15.16
C ARG A 62 -22.66 -0.39 15.89
N ARG A 63 -22.63 -1.47 15.10
CA ARG A 63 -22.32 -2.82 15.55
C ARG A 63 -21.09 -3.34 14.80
N PRO A 64 -20.34 -4.30 15.35
CA PRO A 64 -19.24 -4.93 14.62
C PRO A 64 -19.70 -5.53 13.29
N PHE A 65 -18.86 -5.43 12.27
CA PHE A 65 -19.08 -6.11 10.99
C PHE A 65 -18.97 -7.63 11.14
N ARG A 66 -19.89 -8.35 10.48
CA ARG A 66 -19.92 -9.82 10.45
C ARG A 66 -19.27 -10.44 9.21
N ALA A 67 -19.02 -9.63 8.18
CA ALA A 67 -18.42 -10.05 6.92
C ALA A 67 -16.97 -9.55 6.85
N ASP A 68 -16.26 -9.95 5.80
CA ASP A 68 -14.92 -9.44 5.51
C ASP A 68 -14.89 -7.90 5.43
N VAL A 69 -13.83 -7.31 5.97
CA VAL A 69 -13.59 -5.87 6.05
C VAL A 69 -12.29 -5.47 5.36
N SER A 70 -12.29 -4.24 4.87
CA SER A 70 -11.11 -3.47 4.50
C SER A 70 -10.83 -2.49 5.63
N VAL A 71 -9.61 -2.51 6.15
CA VAL A 71 -9.16 -1.64 7.23
C VAL A 71 -8.07 -0.72 6.70
N GLU A 72 -8.20 0.58 6.96
CA GLU A 72 -7.16 1.57 6.73
C GLU A 72 -6.68 2.09 8.09
N VAL A 73 -5.37 2.15 8.29
CA VAL A 73 -4.73 2.66 9.50
C VAL A 73 -3.79 3.81 9.13
N SER A 74 -4.18 5.03 9.50
CA SER A 74 -3.38 6.23 9.27
C SER A 74 -2.77 6.70 10.60
N ILE A 75 -1.45 6.60 10.73
CA ILE A 75 -0.70 6.88 11.96
C ILE A 75 0.07 8.20 11.81
N PHE A 76 -0.23 9.16 12.69
CA PHE A 76 0.45 10.45 12.73
C PHE A 76 1.44 10.47 13.90
N ALA A 77 2.72 10.37 13.56
CA ALA A 77 3.80 10.22 14.54
C ALA A 77 4.39 11.54 15.04
N GLY A 78 3.81 12.70 14.68
CA GLY A 78 4.25 14.08 14.96
C GLY A 78 5.74 14.40 14.70
N ASP A 79 6.18 15.62 15.02
CA ASP A 79 7.45 16.19 14.50
C ASP A 79 8.72 15.52 15.06
N ASP A 80 8.69 15.06 16.31
CA ASP A 80 9.92 14.63 17.03
C ASP A 80 10.19 13.11 17.02
N ALA A 81 9.58 12.32 16.14
CA ALA A 81 9.80 10.85 16.15
C ALA A 81 10.24 10.29 14.80
N ALA A 82 11.31 9.48 14.84
CA ALA A 82 11.58 8.50 13.80
C ALA A 82 10.28 7.73 13.50
N PRO A 83 9.95 7.45 12.22
CA PRO A 83 8.72 6.76 11.87
C PRO A 83 8.61 5.48 12.71
N PRO A 84 7.50 5.26 13.43
CA PRO A 84 7.39 4.11 14.32
C PRO A 84 7.64 2.83 13.53
N SER A 85 8.31 1.85 14.14
CA SER A 85 8.43 0.49 13.60
C SER A 85 7.03 -0.08 13.36
N ALA A 86 6.49 0.12 12.15
CA ALA A 86 5.08 -0.02 11.81
C ALA A 86 4.43 -1.32 12.26
N PRO A 87 5.05 -2.50 12.07
CA PRO A 87 4.29 -3.74 12.20
C PRO A 87 3.80 -3.99 13.64
N LYS A 88 4.60 -3.60 14.63
CA LYS A 88 4.27 -3.79 16.05
C LYS A 88 3.18 -2.83 16.53
N SER A 89 3.06 -1.67 15.90
CA SER A 89 2.02 -0.69 16.21
C SER A 89 0.73 -1.03 15.49
N VAL A 90 0.79 -1.31 14.19
CA VAL A 90 -0.36 -1.71 13.38
C VAL A 90 -1.06 -2.92 14.01
N LYS A 91 -0.31 -3.97 14.38
CA LYS A 91 -0.89 -5.15 15.05
C LYS A 91 -1.67 -4.78 16.31
N ARG A 92 -1.14 -3.87 17.14
CA ARG A 92 -1.83 -3.42 18.36
C ARG A 92 -3.10 -2.60 18.08
N TYR A 93 -3.12 -1.82 17.00
CA TYR A 93 -4.33 -1.10 16.58
C TYR A 93 -5.38 -2.06 16.00
N LEU A 94 -4.97 -3.11 15.28
CA LEU A 94 -5.88 -4.18 14.86
C LEU A 94 -6.43 -4.96 16.07
N ASP A 95 -5.58 -5.32 17.04
CA ASP A 95 -6.01 -5.92 18.31
C ASP A 95 -7.03 -5.02 19.04
N ALA A 96 -6.88 -3.69 18.95
CA ALA A 96 -7.81 -2.74 19.54
C ALA A 96 -9.18 -2.75 18.83
N LEU A 97 -9.20 -2.93 17.50
CA LEU A 97 -10.43 -3.02 16.70
C LEU A 97 -11.15 -4.37 16.83
N SER A 98 -10.40 -5.44 17.08
CA SER A 98 -10.91 -6.82 17.19
C SER A 98 -11.93 -6.96 18.33
N GLY A 99 -13.10 -7.50 17.98
CA GLY A 99 -14.29 -7.59 18.83
C GLY A 99 -15.09 -6.28 18.99
N ILE A 100 -14.67 -5.18 18.35
CA ILE A 100 -15.35 -3.87 18.41
C ILE A 100 -15.83 -3.44 17.02
N ALA A 101 -14.94 -3.31 16.05
CA ALA A 101 -15.29 -2.92 14.68
C ALA A 101 -15.63 -4.14 13.80
N TYR A 102 -15.01 -5.28 14.07
CA TYR A 102 -15.25 -6.59 13.46
C TYR A 102 -15.08 -7.67 14.55
N LEU A 103 -15.51 -8.91 14.31
CA LEU A 103 -15.51 -9.96 15.34
C LEU A 103 -14.13 -10.59 15.54
N ASP A 104 -13.38 -10.82 14.46
CA ASP A 104 -12.09 -11.52 14.45
C ASP A 104 -11.17 -10.93 13.37
N ASP A 105 -9.85 -10.89 13.62
CA ASP A 105 -8.86 -10.34 12.70
C ASP A 105 -8.78 -11.10 11.36
N ARG A 106 -9.22 -12.36 11.32
CA ARG A 106 -9.36 -13.15 10.06
C ARG A 106 -10.37 -12.56 9.08
N GLN A 107 -11.25 -11.66 9.54
CA GLN A 107 -12.16 -10.91 8.67
C GLN A 107 -11.44 -9.78 7.92
N VAL A 108 -10.22 -9.40 8.29
CA VAL A 108 -9.46 -8.37 7.57
C VAL A 108 -8.96 -8.96 6.26
N ALA A 109 -9.69 -8.67 5.17
CA ALA A 109 -9.35 -9.14 3.83
C ALA A 109 -8.39 -8.20 3.10
N HIS A 110 -8.36 -6.95 3.53
CA HIS A 110 -7.51 -5.88 3.02
C HIS A 110 -7.11 -4.97 4.17
N LEU A 111 -5.84 -4.63 4.23
CA LEU A 111 -5.26 -3.69 5.17
C LEU A 111 -4.41 -2.68 4.39
N SER A 112 -4.75 -1.40 4.50
CA SER A 112 -3.93 -0.28 4.04
C SER A 112 -3.37 0.46 5.26
N VAL A 113 -2.10 0.84 5.22
CA VAL A 113 -1.43 1.55 6.30
C VAL A 113 -0.67 2.74 5.75
N ASN A 114 -0.91 3.89 6.36
CA ASN A 114 -0.27 5.15 6.02
C ASN A 114 0.47 5.69 7.25
N ARG A 115 1.75 6.03 7.10
CA ARG A 115 2.57 6.60 8.16
C ARG A 115 2.97 8.03 7.79
N PHE A 116 2.67 8.96 8.67
CA PHE A 116 2.93 10.37 8.45
C PHE A 116 3.87 10.92 9.54
N THR A 117 4.85 11.70 9.10
CA THR A 117 5.57 12.67 9.95
C THR A 117 4.74 13.96 10.05
N GLY A 118 5.05 14.82 11.01
CA GLY A 118 4.09 15.81 11.55
C GLY A 118 3.59 16.92 10.62
N ASP A 119 4.13 17.08 9.40
CA ASP A 119 3.70 18.10 8.42
C ASP A 119 2.77 17.59 7.30
N HIS A 120 2.18 16.40 7.42
CA HIS A 120 1.46 15.80 6.29
C HIS A 120 0.11 16.50 5.95
N PRO A 121 -0.17 16.85 4.66
CA PRO A 121 -1.38 17.58 4.24
C PRO A 121 -2.71 16.90 4.62
N MET A 122 -2.72 15.57 4.81
CA MET A 122 -3.93 14.83 5.22
C MET A 122 -4.45 15.23 6.60
N LEU A 123 -3.65 15.86 7.48
CA LEU A 123 -4.16 16.45 8.73
C LEU A 123 -5.26 17.49 8.46
N ARG A 124 -5.18 18.21 7.33
CA ARG A 124 -6.22 19.18 6.91
C ARG A 124 -7.51 18.49 6.45
N ARG A 125 -7.43 17.31 5.81
CA ARG A 125 -8.61 16.52 5.38
C ARG A 125 -9.41 15.95 6.56
N PHE A 126 -8.73 15.56 7.65
CA PHE A 126 -9.43 15.10 8.86
C PHE A 126 -9.85 16.23 9.80
N GLY A 127 -9.22 17.41 9.71
CA GLY A 127 -9.58 18.60 10.48
C GLY A 127 -10.93 19.23 10.13
N SER A 128 -11.55 18.85 9.00
CA SER A 128 -12.90 19.31 8.63
C SER A 128 -14.03 18.40 9.17
N LEU A 129 -13.70 17.31 9.86
CA LEU A 129 -14.62 16.61 10.73
C LEU A 129 -14.47 17.26 12.10
N ASP A 130 -15.52 17.86 12.67
CA ASP A 130 -15.52 18.55 13.96
C ASP A 130 -14.83 17.74 15.08
N VAL A 131 -13.51 17.88 15.22
CA VAL A 131 -12.69 17.27 16.26
C VAL A 131 -12.04 18.40 17.03
N ALA A 132 -12.26 18.33 18.34
CA ALA A 132 -11.89 19.21 19.44
C ALA A 132 -10.57 20.03 19.29
N PRO A 133 -10.46 21.19 19.98
CA PRO A 133 -9.38 22.15 19.81
C PRO A 133 -7.98 21.55 19.96
N VAL A 134 -7.08 22.10 19.13
CA VAL A 134 -5.62 21.87 19.11
C VAL A 134 -5.08 21.92 20.54
N SER A 135 -4.70 20.75 21.07
CA SER A 135 -3.99 20.64 22.34
C SER A 135 -2.52 20.97 22.14
N THR A 136 -1.94 21.69 23.10
CA THR A 136 -0.52 22.08 23.17
C THR A 136 0.43 20.94 23.53
N THR A 137 -0.05 19.70 23.57
CA THR A 137 0.75 18.50 23.87
C THR A 137 1.06 17.77 22.56
N PRO A 138 2.27 17.25 22.30
CA PRO A 138 2.55 16.48 21.09
C PRO A 138 1.68 15.21 21.05
N ARG A 139 0.53 15.31 20.38
CA ARG A 139 -0.45 14.24 20.24
C ARG A 139 -0.02 13.26 19.14
N ARG A 140 -0.37 11.99 19.33
CA ARG A 140 -0.22 10.93 18.35
C ARG A 140 -1.61 10.47 17.95
N ASP A 141 -2.10 11.02 16.85
CA ASP A 141 -3.43 10.72 16.35
C ASP A 141 -3.38 9.50 15.43
N VAL A 142 -4.30 8.57 15.64
CA VAL A 142 -4.49 7.43 14.76
C VAL A 142 -5.91 7.42 14.24
N TYR A 143 -6.04 7.45 12.92
CA TYR A 143 -7.31 7.40 12.23
C TYR A 143 -7.49 6.01 11.61
N LEU A 144 -8.68 5.46 11.80
CA LEU A 144 -9.02 4.10 11.41
C LEU A 144 -10.28 4.15 10.54
N THR A 145 -10.16 3.69 9.30
CA THR A 145 -11.33 3.51 8.42
C THR A 145 -11.63 2.02 8.29
N VAL A 146 -12.85 1.61 8.61
CA VAL A 146 -13.30 0.22 8.43
C VAL A 146 -14.54 0.21 7.54
N VAL A 147 -14.44 -0.48 6.40
CA VAL A 147 -15.55 -0.65 5.45
C VAL A 147 -15.70 -2.12 5.08
N PRO A 148 -16.88 -2.59 4.67
CA PRO A 148 -17.02 -3.93 4.09
C PRO A 148 -16.06 -4.12 2.90
N ALA A 149 -15.29 -5.20 2.88
CA ALA A 149 -14.25 -5.44 1.85
C ALA A 149 -14.85 -5.42 0.43
N ARG A 150 -16.06 -5.97 0.27
CA ARG A 150 -16.80 -5.96 -1.00
C ARG A 150 -17.08 -4.55 -1.55
N LEU A 151 -17.23 -3.55 -0.69
CA LEU A 151 -17.50 -2.18 -1.12
C LEU A 151 -16.20 -1.49 -1.55
N TYR A 152 -15.10 -1.72 -0.83
CA TYR A 152 -13.77 -1.27 -1.27
C TYR A 152 -13.42 -1.87 -2.64
N ALA A 153 -13.64 -3.18 -2.83
CA ALA A 153 -13.39 -3.85 -4.10
C ALA A 153 -14.21 -3.27 -5.26
N ARG A 154 -15.45 -2.82 -5.00
CA ARG A 154 -16.31 -2.13 -5.98
C ARG A 154 -15.79 -0.73 -6.29
N ASP A 155 -15.33 0.02 -5.29
CA ASP A 155 -14.72 1.34 -5.51
C ASP A 155 -13.43 1.21 -6.35
N HIS A 156 -12.60 0.18 -6.08
CA HIS A 156 -11.43 -0.15 -6.89
C HIS A 156 -11.81 -0.49 -8.34
N ASP A 157 -12.79 -1.37 -8.53
CA ASP A 157 -13.30 -1.71 -9.87
C ASP A 157 -13.79 -0.48 -10.63
N ARG A 158 -14.51 0.41 -9.94
CA ARG A 158 -15.03 1.66 -10.50
C ARG A 158 -13.91 2.60 -10.92
N PHE A 159 -12.89 2.76 -10.10
CA PHE A 159 -11.74 3.60 -10.42
C PHE A 159 -11.06 3.16 -11.73
N PHE A 160 -10.74 1.88 -11.86
CA PHE A 160 -10.13 1.35 -13.09
C PHE A 160 -11.09 1.30 -14.28
N ALA A 161 -12.40 1.21 -14.06
CA ALA A 161 -13.39 1.31 -15.13
C ALA A 161 -13.53 2.75 -15.66
N LEU A 162 -13.44 3.75 -14.79
CA LEU A 162 -13.42 5.17 -15.18
C LEU A 162 -12.10 5.54 -15.86
N GLY A 163 -10.98 4.95 -15.42
CA GLY A 163 -9.70 4.99 -16.14
C GLY A 163 -9.32 6.39 -16.66
N ARG A 164 -9.02 6.47 -17.96
CA ARG A 164 -8.66 7.73 -18.65
C ARG A 164 -9.81 8.75 -18.74
N ASP A 165 -11.08 8.32 -18.62
CA ASP A 165 -12.21 9.25 -18.60
C ASP A 165 -12.29 10.04 -17.30
N LEU A 166 -11.59 9.58 -16.25
CA LEU A 166 -11.52 10.28 -14.97
C LEU A 166 -10.86 11.66 -15.11
N ARG A 167 -9.92 11.86 -16.06
CA ARG A 167 -9.37 13.20 -16.37
C ARG A 167 -10.41 14.14 -16.96
N ARG A 168 -11.18 13.65 -17.94
CA ARG A 168 -12.27 14.45 -18.55
C ARG A 168 -13.29 14.82 -17.48
N LEU A 169 -13.72 13.84 -16.69
CA LEU A 169 -14.66 14.06 -15.59
C LEU A 169 -14.07 14.92 -14.48
N ALA A 170 -12.77 14.83 -14.18
CA ALA A 170 -12.13 15.69 -13.18
C ALA A 170 -12.22 17.16 -13.56
N SER A 171 -11.95 17.49 -14.83
CA SER A 171 -12.08 18.86 -15.32
C SER A 171 -13.52 19.40 -15.27
N GLU A 172 -14.52 18.54 -15.53
CA GLU A 172 -15.94 18.92 -15.46
C GLU A 172 -16.46 19.08 -14.03
N TRP A 173 -15.83 18.41 -13.05
CA TRP A 173 -16.33 18.29 -11.68
C TRP A 173 -15.38 18.85 -10.61
N ASP A 174 -14.32 19.54 -11.02
CA ASP A 174 -13.31 20.18 -10.16
C ASP A 174 -12.75 19.20 -9.11
N LEU A 175 -12.19 18.09 -9.59
CA LEU A 175 -11.56 17.08 -8.73
C LEU A 175 -10.08 17.41 -8.51
N ASP A 176 -9.57 16.95 -7.37
CA ASP A 176 -8.15 17.02 -6.97
C ASP A 176 -7.24 16.39 -8.04
N ASP A 177 -6.21 17.13 -8.50
CA ASP A 177 -5.25 16.71 -9.53
C ASP A 177 -4.57 15.37 -9.18
N GLU A 178 -4.41 15.09 -7.87
CA GLU A 178 -3.85 13.83 -7.37
C GLU A 178 -4.66 12.59 -7.77
N ALA A 179 -5.98 12.74 -7.93
CA ALA A 179 -6.86 11.64 -8.31
C ALA A 179 -6.68 11.21 -9.78
N THR A 180 -6.24 12.13 -10.63
CA THR A 180 -5.97 11.88 -12.06
C THR A 180 -4.52 11.49 -12.33
N ALA A 181 -3.59 11.97 -11.50
CA ALA A 181 -2.15 11.74 -11.62
C ALA A 181 -1.76 10.24 -11.62
N PHE A 182 -2.59 9.37 -11.04
CA PHE A 182 -2.34 7.92 -11.04
C PHE A 182 -2.17 7.33 -12.44
N PHE A 183 -2.92 7.83 -13.43
CA PHE A 183 -2.85 7.33 -14.82
C PHE A 183 -1.77 8.02 -15.65
N GLU A 184 -1.03 8.96 -15.07
CA GLU A 184 0.02 9.72 -15.75
C GLU A 184 1.36 9.03 -15.59
N ASP A 185 2.07 8.89 -16.71
CA ASP A 185 3.42 8.35 -16.72
C ASP A 185 4.38 9.35 -16.08
N ALA A 186 5.06 8.92 -15.02
CA ALA A 186 6.12 9.73 -14.40
C ALA A 186 7.49 9.42 -15.05
N TRP A 187 7.56 8.38 -15.86
CA TRP A 187 8.72 8.04 -16.68
C TRP A 187 8.59 8.68 -18.06
N ASP A 188 9.49 9.61 -18.39
CA ASP A 188 9.53 10.29 -19.70
C ASP A 188 10.33 9.42 -20.70
N PRO A 189 9.90 9.28 -21.96
CA PRO A 189 10.76 8.71 -23.03
C PRO A 189 12.17 9.30 -23.10
N ASN A 190 12.38 10.55 -22.68
CA ASN A 190 13.72 11.15 -22.55
C ASN A 190 14.58 10.52 -21.45
N ASP A 191 13.96 10.04 -20.37
CA ASP A 191 14.66 9.30 -19.30
C ASP A 191 15.19 7.95 -19.83
N ASP A 192 14.46 7.26 -20.71
CA ASP A 192 14.92 6.04 -21.39
C ASP A 192 16.18 6.31 -22.23
N LEU A 193 16.12 7.35 -23.08
CA LEU A 193 17.24 7.75 -23.92
C LEU A 193 18.47 8.10 -23.08
N ARG A 194 18.27 8.89 -22.01
CA ARG A 194 19.35 9.29 -21.11
C ARG A 194 19.97 8.10 -20.38
N LEU A 195 19.15 7.18 -19.89
CA LEU A 195 19.63 5.98 -19.20
C LEU A 195 20.43 5.08 -20.16
N ASP A 196 19.97 4.94 -21.40
CA ASP A 196 20.69 4.16 -22.42
C ASP A 196 22.03 4.81 -22.79
N GLU A 197 22.09 6.13 -22.95
CA GLU A 197 23.34 6.89 -23.15
C GLU A 197 24.33 6.65 -22.01
N LEU A 198 23.88 6.78 -20.76
CA LEU A 198 24.72 6.60 -19.58
C LEU A 198 25.23 5.16 -19.45
N ARG A 199 24.40 4.16 -19.78
CA ARG A 199 24.81 2.74 -19.82
C ARG A 199 25.84 2.50 -20.92
N ASP A 200 25.68 3.14 -22.07
CA ASP A 200 26.67 3.10 -23.15
C ASP A 200 27.99 3.73 -22.74
N GLU A 201 27.96 4.88 -22.08
CA GLU A 201 29.15 5.51 -21.50
C GLU A 201 29.85 4.59 -20.50
N ARG A 202 29.09 3.99 -19.56
CA ARG A 202 29.63 3.00 -18.60
C ARG A 202 30.29 1.81 -19.31
N ARG A 203 29.67 1.30 -20.38
CA ARG A 203 30.29 0.26 -21.23
C ARG A 203 31.59 0.75 -21.86
N ARG A 204 31.64 1.96 -22.40
CA ARG A 204 32.86 2.52 -23.01
C ARG A 204 33.99 2.68 -21.99
N GLU A 205 33.69 3.11 -20.76
CA GLU A 205 34.67 3.18 -19.66
C GLU A 205 35.27 1.82 -19.35
N GLN A 206 34.43 0.79 -19.21
CA GLN A 206 34.89 -0.59 -18.94
C GLN A 206 35.80 -1.14 -20.04
N HIS A 207 35.68 -0.63 -21.27
CA HIS A 207 36.54 -0.99 -22.40
C HIS A 207 37.72 -0.04 -22.62
N GLY A 208 37.98 0.89 -21.68
CA GLY A 208 39.09 1.85 -21.76
C GLY A 208 38.94 2.90 -22.87
N ARG A 209 37.71 3.18 -23.30
CA ARG A 209 37.39 4.16 -24.37
C ARG A 209 36.55 5.34 -23.86
N GLY A 210 36.42 5.47 -22.55
CA GLY A 210 35.65 6.52 -21.91
C GLY A 210 36.49 7.69 -21.41
N VAL A 211 35.88 8.54 -20.61
CA VAL A 211 36.44 9.78 -20.06
C VAL A 211 37.67 9.50 -19.19
N ALA A 212 37.74 8.32 -18.54
CA ALA A 212 38.88 7.91 -17.75
C ALA A 212 40.17 7.70 -18.57
N ALA A 213 40.07 7.58 -19.90
CA ALA A 213 41.24 7.48 -20.78
C ALA A 213 41.82 8.85 -21.18
N ILE A 214 41.16 9.96 -20.83
CA ILE A 214 41.43 11.30 -21.40
C ILE A 214 41.70 12.35 -20.32
N LEU A 215 41.10 12.22 -19.12
CA LEU A 215 41.15 13.26 -18.08
C LEU A 215 42.09 12.91 -16.92
N ASP A 216 42.37 13.92 -16.09
CA ASP A 216 43.12 13.81 -14.83
C ASP A 216 42.36 12.94 -13.80
N ASP A 217 43.09 12.34 -12.84
CA ASP A 217 42.58 11.27 -11.98
C ASP A 217 41.43 11.74 -11.06
N ASP A 218 41.55 12.94 -10.47
CA ASP A 218 40.55 13.49 -9.54
C ASP A 218 39.24 13.88 -10.24
N LEU A 219 39.35 14.51 -11.43
CA LEU A 219 38.19 14.90 -12.23
C LEU A 219 37.48 13.67 -12.80
N THR A 220 38.25 12.65 -13.20
CA THR A 220 37.73 11.36 -13.65
C THR A 220 36.91 10.69 -12.54
N ALA A 221 37.44 10.63 -11.32
CA ALA A 221 36.74 10.02 -10.19
C ALA A 221 35.39 10.71 -9.91
N TRP A 222 35.36 12.05 -9.91
CA TRP A 222 34.13 12.82 -9.70
C TRP A 222 33.08 12.64 -10.81
N ILE A 223 33.51 12.63 -12.08
CA ILE A 223 32.61 12.40 -13.23
C ILE A 223 32.01 11.00 -13.15
N LEU A 224 32.84 9.98 -12.88
CA LEU A 224 32.38 8.61 -12.74
C LEU A 224 31.39 8.48 -11.58
N GLU A 225 31.68 9.05 -10.41
CA GLU A 225 30.76 9.02 -9.27
C GLU A 225 29.41 9.69 -9.60
N THR A 226 29.45 10.85 -10.24
CA THR A 226 28.24 11.59 -10.63
C THR A 226 27.41 10.81 -11.65
N ARG A 227 28.06 10.20 -12.65
CA ARG A 227 27.41 9.33 -13.65
C ARG A 227 26.76 8.12 -12.99
N GLU A 228 27.48 7.44 -12.10
CA GLU A 228 26.96 6.28 -11.39
C GLU A 228 25.74 6.65 -10.53
N ARG A 229 25.76 7.84 -9.91
CA ARG A 229 24.63 8.39 -9.15
C ARG A 229 23.42 8.65 -10.06
N GLU A 230 23.63 9.27 -11.22
CA GLU A 230 22.56 9.56 -12.18
C GLU A 230 21.93 8.27 -12.74
N ILE A 231 22.75 7.26 -13.09
CA ILE A 231 22.24 5.95 -13.50
C ILE A 231 21.40 5.31 -12.39
N ALA A 232 21.89 5.32 -11.15
CA ALA A 232 21.16 4.74 -10.02
C ALA A 232 19.83 5.47 -9.77
N GLU A 233 19.79 6.78 -9.97
CA GLU A 233 18.57 7.59 -9.84
C GLU A 233 17.54 7.22 -10.91
N LEU A 234 17.95 7.17 -12.18
CA LEU A 234 17.07 6.81 -13.31
C LEU A 234 16.58 5.36 -13.21
N GLU A 235 17.46 4.41 -12.86
CA GLU A 235 17.07 3.01 -12.64
C GLU A 235 16.12 2.88 -11.43
N GLY A 236 16.33 3.67 -10.39
CA GLY A 236 15.42 3.79 -9.25
C GLY A 236 14.04 4.32 -9.66
N ARG A 237 13.99 5.40 -10.45
CA ARG A 237 12.75 5.99 -10.97
C ARG A 237 11.96 4.99 -11.83
N LEU A 238 12.62 4.34 -12.79
CA LEU A 238 12.01 3.32 -13.67
C LEU A 238 11.35 2.19 -12.86
N LEU A 239 12.01 1.77 -11.78
CA LEU A 239 11.53 0.70 -10.94
C LEU A 239 10.35 1.11 -10.07
N LEU A 240 10.43 2.30 -9.50
CA LEU A 240 9.46 2.82 -8.54
C LEU A 240 8.22 3.42 -9.21
N ASP A 241 8.23 3.56 -10.54
CA ASP A 241 7.06 3.98 -11.32
C ASP A 241 6.00 2.88 -11.52
N GLN A 242 6.30 1.65 -11.09
CA GLN A 242 5.34 0.55 -11.17
C GLN A 242 4.08 0.83 -10.35
N ARG A 243 2.90 0.55 -10.93
CA ARG A 243 1.60 0.82 -10.28
C ARG A 243 0.80 -0.46 -10.08
N PRO A 244 -0.05 -0.53 -9.05
CA PRO A 244 -1.15 -1.47 -9.00
C PRO A 244 -1.95 -1.44 -10.31
N ASP A 245 -2.27 -2.61 -10.85
CA ASP A 245 -3.18 -2.70 -11.98
C ASP A 245 -4.61 -3.03 -11.54
N ARG A 246 -5.51 -3.12 -12.53
CA ARG A 246 -6.91 -3.51 -12.32
C ARG A 246 -7.06 -4.87 -11.66
N ASP A 247 -6.13 -5.78 -11.92
CA ASP A 247 -6.17 -7.16 -11.43
C ASP A 247 -5.56 -7.28 -10.03
N ASP A 248 -4.81 -6.29 -9.57
CA ASP A 248 -4.31 -6.08 -8.21
C ASP A 248 -5.40 -5.60 -7.23
N ARG A 249 -6.57 -6.22 -7.36
CA ARG A 249 -7.83 -5.89 -6.69
C ARG A 249 -7.97 -6.62 -5.35
N PRO A 250 -8.20 -5.91 -4.23
CA PRO A 250 -8.47 -6.55 -2.95
C PRO A 250 -9.84 -7.24 -2.86
N GLY A 251 -9.91 -8.37 -2.14
CA GLY A 251 -11.15 -9.04 -1.78
C GLY A 251 -11.54 -10.23 -2.69
N PRO A 252 -12.73 -10.81 -2.51
CA PRO A 252 -13.16 -11.98 -3.27
C PRO A 252 -13.13 -11.68 -4.77
N GLY A 253 -12.57 -12.59 -5.58
CA GLY A 253 -12.53 -12.46 -7.03
C GLY A 253 -13.92 -12.13 -7.61
N LYS A 254 -13.99 -11.45 -8.75
CA LYS A 254 -15.28 -11.11 -9.38
C LYS A 254 -16.10 -12.39 -9.53
N SER A 255 -17.21 -12.47 -8.81
CA SER A 255 -18.17 -13.55 -8.96
C SER A 255 -18.98 -13.27 -10.24
N ASP A 256 -18.43 -13.57 -11.41
CA ASP A 256 -19.20 -13.56 -12.66
C ASP A 256 -18.73 -14.69 -13.59
N THR A 257 -19.56 -15.73 -13.69
CA THR A 257 -20.30 -16.17 -14.92
C THR A 257 -19.69 -16.04 -16.33
N THR A 258 -18.42 -15.72 -16.49
CA THR A 258 -17.66 -15.89 -17.74
C THR A 258 -16.35 -16.61 -17.48
N ARG A 259 -16.41 -17.73 -16.74
CA ARG A 259 -15.52 -18.84 -17.08
C ARG A 259 -16.08 -19.44 -18.37
N LEU A 260 -15.53 -19.02 -19.51
CA LEU A 260 -15.61 -19.85 -20.72
C LEU A 260 -15.17 -21.26 -20.28
N PRO A 261 -15.95 -22.31 -20.59
CA PRO A 261 -15.63 -23.65 -20.14
C PRO A 261 -14.25 -24.03 -20.69
N ALA A 262 -13.42 -24.57 -19.79
CA ALA A 262 -12.13 -25.13 -20.10
C ALA A 262 -12.29 -26.19 -21.21
N GLY A 263 -12.01 -25.79 -22.43
CA GLY A 263 -12.00 -26.62 -23.62
C GLY A 263 -10.73 -26.31 -24.38
N VAL A 264 -9.77 -27.24 -24.32
CA VAL A 264 -8.37 -27.14 -24.81
C VAL A 264 -7.41 -26.65 -23.73
N ALA A 265 -7.06 -27.60 -22.85
CA ALA A 265 -5.86 -27.53 -22.03
C ALA A 265 -4.63 -27.63 -22.94
N LEU A 266 -4.24 -26.51 -23.57
CA LEU A 266 -2.83 -26.28 -23.82
C LEU A 266 -2.23 -25.91 -22.47
N ALA A 267 -1.26 -26.70 -22.01
CA ALA A 267 -0.49 -26.37 -20.82
C ALA A 267 0.08 -24.95 -21.01
N SER A 268 -0.57 -23.96 -20.40
CA SER A 268 -0.05 -22.60 -20.38
C SER A 268 1.36 -22.69 -19.77
N PRO A 269 2.41 -22.32 -20.52
CA PRO A 269 3.76 -22.35 -19.99
C PRO A 269 3.75 -21.53 -18.72
N ARG A 270 4.15 -22.15 -17.60
CA ARG A 270 4.23 -21.52 -16.28
C ARG A 270 4.82 -20.11 -16.45
N PRO A 271 4.09 -19.02 -16.17
CA PRO A 271 4.60 -17.69 -16.40
C PRO A 271 5.45 -17.28 -15.20
N ILE A 272 6.49 -18.05 -14.88
CA ILE A 272 7.43 -17.71 -13.81
C ILE A 272 8.38 -16.59 -14.27
N SER A 273 8.58 -16.41 -15.59
CA SER A 273 9.61 -15.46 -16.10
C SER A 273 9.11 -14.06 -16.49
N ARG A 274 7.80 -13.78 -16.52
CA ARG A 274 7.26 -12.47 -16.97
C ARG A 274 6.94 -11.49 -15.83
N TYR A 275 6.95 -11.95 -14.58
CA TYR A 275 6.46 -11.18 -13.43
C TYR A 275 7.51 -10.88 -12.36
N GLU A 276 8.68 -11.52 -12.42
CA GLU A 276 9.83 -11.11 -11.61
C GLU A 276 10.54 -9.97 -12.32
N SER A 277 10.38 -8.78 -11.78
CA SER A 277 11.12 -7.58 -12.17
C SER A 277 11.84 -7.05 -10.94
N PRO A 278 12.82 -6.16 -11.09
CA PRO A 278 13.53 -5.65 -9.93
C PRO A 278 12.62 -4.95 -8.89
N GLY A 279 11.46 -4.43 -9.31
CA GLY A 279 10.44 -3.85 -8.43
C GLY A 279 9.29 -4.78 -8.06
N ARG A 280 9.27 -6.02 -8.57
CA ARG A 280 8.19 -6.99 -8.34
C ARG A 280 8.74 -8.39 -8.16
N PHE A 281 8.47 -9.01 -7.02
CA PHE A 281 8.96 -10.36 -6.73
C PHE A 281 7.94 -11.22 -6.00
N TRP A 282 8.16 -12.52 -6.07
CA TRP A 282 7.29 -13.52 -5.50
C TRP A 282 7.95 -14.20 -4.30
N LEU A 283 7.17 -14.37 -3.24
CA LEU A 283 7.53 -15.12 -2.06
C LEU A 283 6.64 -16.37 -1.96
N PRO A 284 7.12 -17.46 -1.38
CA PRO A 284 6.27 -18.61 -1.11
C PRO A 284 5.21 -18.25 -0.05
N LEU A 285 4.06 -18.92 -0.11
CA LEU A 285 3.01 -18.78 0.91
C LEU A 285 3.54 -19.18 2.30
N PRO A 286 3.00 -18.58 3.38
CA PRO A 286 3.24 -19.05 4.73
C PRO A 286 2.84 -20.55 4.85
N PRO A 287 3.73 -21.43 5.35
CA PRO A 287 3.45 -22.86 5.45
C PRO A 287 2.34 -23.10 6.47
N GLU A 288 1.39 -24.00 6.16
CA GLU A 288 0.28 -24.35 7.05
C GLU A 288 0.73 -25.13 8.30
N PHE A 289 1.85 -25.86 8.21
CA PHE A 289 2.41 -26.67 9.27
C PHE A 289 3.83 -26.21 9.63
N SER A 290 4.17 -26.24 10.92
CA SER A 290 5.45 -25.79 11.47
C SER A 290 6.59 -26.81 11.33
N GLY A 291 6.76 -27.39 10.14
CA GLY A 291 7.74 -28.45 9.86
C GLY A 291 9.06 -28.00 9.23
N GLY A 292 9.23 -26.70 8.95
CA GLY A 292 10.38 -26.14 8.23
C GLY A 292 10.99 -24.91 8.91
N PRO A 293 11.95 -24.23 8.27
CA PRO A 293 12.49 -22.98 8.79
C PRO A 293 11.34 -21.97 9.02
N PRO A 294 11.46 -21.09 10.02
CA PRO A 294 10.49 -20.02 10.23
C PRO A 294 10.27 -19.28 8.91
N TRP A 295 9.01 -19.05 8.53
CA TRP A 295 8.69 -18.45 7.23
C TRP A 295 9.37 -17.10 7.01
N GLU A 296 9.59 -16.33 8.09
CA GLU A 296 10.38 -15.09 8.09
C GLU A 296 11.81 -15.29 7.52
N GLN A 297 12.46 -16.42 7.81
CA GLN A 297 13.76 -16.76 7.27
C GLN A 297 13.68 -17.12 5.78
N THR A 298 12.60 -17.78 5.36
CA THR A 298 12.32 -18.06 3.95
C THR A 298 12.08 -16.77 3.17
N VAL A 299 11.33 -15.81 3.74
CA VAL A 299 11.10 -14.48 3.14
C VAL A 299 12.42 -13.74 2.99
N ARG A 300 13.23 -13.67 4.07
CA ARG A 300 14.53 -13.00 4.03
C ARG A 300 15.48 -13.60 3.00
N SER A 301 15.60 -14.93 2.95
CA SER A 301 16.49 -15.60 1.98
C SER A 301 16.01 -15.43 0.54
N THR A 302 14.69 -15.45 0.29
CA THR A 302 14.12 -15.21 -1.06
C THR A 302 14.38 -13.77 -1.50
N MET A 303 14.14 -12.80 -0.62
CA MET A 303 14.42 -11.38 -0.91
C MET A 303 15.91 -11.10 -1.12
N ALA A 304 16.79 -11.75 -0.37
CA ALA A 304 18.24 -11.61 -0.54
C ALA A 304 18.70 -12.16 -1.89
N ARG A 305 18.22 -13.35 -2.29
CA ARG A 305 18.48 -13.91 -3.62
C ARG A 305 17.96 -13.01 -4.74
N HIS A 306 16.77 -12.43 -4.55
CA HIS A 306 16.23 -11.45 -5.50
C HIS A 306 17.15 -10.23 -5.61
N ARG A 307 17.63 -9.71 -4.47
CA ARG A 307 18.57 -8.58 -4.43
C ARG A 307 19.88 -8.88 -5.13
N GLU A 308 20.46 -10.06 -4.91
CA GLU A 308 21.69 -10.52 -5.59
C GLU A 308 21.51 -10.64 -7.10
N ARG A 309 20.32 -11.03 -7.56
CA ARG A 309 20.00 -11.16 -8.98
C ARG A 309 19.90 -9.82 -9.71
N TRP A 310 19.46 -8.76 -9.03
CA TRP A 310 19.21 -7.46 -9.64
C TRP A 310 20.23 -6.41 -9.17
N THR A 311 21.42 -6.48 -9.76
CA THR A 311 22.55 -5.58 -9.43
C THR A 311 22.32 -4.12 -9.84
N MET A 312 21.36 -3.86 -10.73
CA MET A 312 20.97 -2.50 -11.15
C MET A 312 20.09 -1.76 -10.13
N LEU A 313 19.75 -2.40 -9.02
CA LEU A 313 19.03 -1.73 -7.94
C LEU A 313 19.96 -0.79 -7.17
N PRO A 314 19.49 0.39 -6.73
CA PRO A 314 20.29 1.26 -5.88
C PRO A 314 20.75 0.51 -4.63
N GLN A 315 21.96 0.79 -4.14
CA GLN A 315 22.53 0.12 -2.96
C GLN A 315 21.59 0.19 -1.75
N VAL A 316 20.96 1.36 -1.57
CA VAL A 316 19.92 1.60 -0.57
C VAL A 316 18.89 2.53 -1.18
N PHE A 317 17.60 2.25 -1.00
CA PHE A 317 16.56 3.25 -1.27
C PHE A 317 16.53 4.29 -0.15
N ASP A 318 16.66 5.57 -0.49
CA ASP A 318 16.73 6.73 0.42
C ASP A 318 15.52 7.65 0.38
N GLN A 319 14.54 7.35 -0.47
CA GLN A 319 13.25 8.03 -0.53
C GLN A 319 12.13 7.24 0.17
N PRO A 320 11.01 7.91 0.53
CA PRO A 320 9.83 7.23 1.04
C PRO A 320 9.23 6.24 0.03
N LEU A 321 9.02 5.01 0.46
CA LEU A 321 8.51 3.92 -0.38
C LEU A 321 7.11 3.47 0.02
N ALA A 322 6.41 2.87 -0.94
CA ALA A 322 5.22 2.09 -0.73
C ALA A 322 5.40 0.63 -1.16
N LEU A 323 4.71 -0.29 -0.48
CA LEU A 323 4.60 -1.69 -0.88
C LEU A 323 3.15 -2.08 -1.16
N ASP A 324 2.97 -2.79 -2.27
CA ASP A 324 1.76 -3.55 -2.58
C ASP A 324 2.00 -5.04 -2.36
N ILE A 325 1.23 -5.68 -1.48
CA ILE A 325 1.42 -7.07 -1.07
C ILE A 325 0.14 -7.87 -1.37
N SER A 326 0.12 -8.67 -2.44
CA SER A 326 -0.98 -9.60 -2.72
C SER A 326 -0.67 -10.98 -2.17
N ILE A 327 -1.61 -11.55 -1.41
CA ILE A 327 -1.56 -12.93 -0.95
C ILE A 327 -2.45 -13.76 -1.88
N ASP A 328 -1.82 -14.48 -2.78
CA ASP A 328 -2.45 -15.32 -3.79
C ASP A 328 -2.52 -16.75 -3.26
N GLY A 329 -3.67 -17.16 -2.72
CA GLY A 329 -3.86 -18.52 -2.21
C GLY A 329 -5.05 -18.73 -1.29
N ALA A 330 -5.58 -19.96 -1.28
CA ALA A 330 -6.81 -20.33 -0.58
C ALA A 330 -6.62 -20.95 0.83
N GLY A 331 -5.37 -21.08 1.31
CA GLY A 331 -5.02 -21.76 2.56
C GLY A 331 -5.40 -21.01 3.85
N GLY A 332 -5.37 -21.70 4.99
CA GLY A 332 -5.72 -21.10 6.29
C GLY A 332 -4.80 -19.95 6.71
N ASN A 333 -3.51 -20.07 6.39
CA ASN A 333 -2.49 -19.06 6.71
C ASN A 333 -2.45 -17.89 5.71
N SER A 334 -3.19 -17.95 4.60
CA SER A 334 -3.39 -16.79 3.71
C SER A 334 -4.36 -15.76 4.29
N ARG A 335 -4.98 -16.06 5.45
CA ARG A 335 -5.93 -15.17 6.13
C ARG A 335 -5.30 -14.16 7.09
N ASP A 336 -4.09 -14.41 7.57
CA ASP A 336 -3.37 -13.50 8.48
C ASP A 336 -2.56 -12.47 7.67
N VAL A 337 -3.27 -11.47 7.14
CA VAL A 337 -2.70 -10.42 6.30
C VAL A 337 -1.67 -9.56 7.05
N ASP A 338 -1.86 -9.35 8.35
CA ASP A 338 -0.99 -8.54 9.21
C ASP A 338 0.36 -9.22 9.49
N ASN A 339 0.34 -10.52 9.81
CA ASN A 339 1.56 -11.31 10.02
C ASN A 339 2.37 -11.43 8.72
N THR A 340 1.68 -11.60 7.59
CA THR A 340 2.31 -11.60 6.26
C THR A 340 3.00 -10.27 5.98
N ALA A 341 2.29 -9.15 6.14
CA ALA A 341 2.86 -7.82 5.94
C ALA A 341 4.03 -7.57 6.90
N HIS A 342 3.96 -8.01 8.16
CA HIS A 342 5.04 -7.85 9.12
C HIS A 342 6.35 -8.50 8.65
N ALA A 343 6.28 -9.76 8.23
CA ALA A 343 7.45 -10.51 7.77
C ALA A 343 8.05 -9.87 6.50
N VAL A 344 7.21 -9.50 5.54
CA VAL A 344 7.61 -8.83 4.30
C VAL A 344 8.29 -7.49 4.59
N LEU A 345 7.65 -6.61 5.37
CA LEU A 345 8.19 -5.29 5.69
C LEU A 345 9.53 -5.38 6.42
N THR A 346 9.63 -6.28 7.41
CA THR A 346 10.84 -6.42 8.22
C THR A 346 12.02 -6.92 7.38
N ALA A 347 11.79 -7.89 6.50
CA ALA A 347 12.81 -8.39 5.59
C ALA A 347 13.18 -7.33 4.53
N PHE A 348 12.19 -6.63 3.98
CA PHE A 348 12.40 -5.61 2.96
C PHE A 348 13.23 -4.45 3.48
N GLU A 349 12.86 -3.84 4.61
CA GLU A 349 13.62 -2.72 5.20
C GLU A 349 15.05 -3.13 5.59
N SER A 350 15.25 -4.40 5.99
CA SER A 350 16.60 -4.93 6.30
C SER A 350 17.47 -5.10 5.06
N ILE A 351 16.91 -5.61 3.95
CA ILE A 351 17.68 -5.98 2.75
C ILE A 351 17.84 -4.80 1.78
N TYR A 352 16.78 -4.02 1.57
CA TYR A 352 16.73 -2.97 0.53
C TYR A 352 16.91 -1.55 1.07
N CYS A 353 16.73 -1.35 2.38
CA CYS A 353 16.80 -0.02 3.01
C CYS A 353 17.97 0.14 3.99
N GLY A 354 18.93 -0.80 3.99
CA GLY A 354 20.12 -0.71 4.84
C GLY A 354 19.78 -0.66 6.33
N GLU A 355 18.76 -1.43 6.73
CA GLU A 355 18.19 -1.45 8.09
C GLU A 355 17.55 -0.13 8.57
N ARG A 356 17.38 0.86 7.69
CA ARG A 356 16.64 2.10 7.98
C ARG A 356 15.14 1.80 8.06
N ARG A 357 14.70 1.44 9.26
CA ARG A 357 13.27 1.29 9.58
C ARG A 357 12.54 2.59 9.38
N GLY A 358 11.36 2.54 8.76
CA GLY A 358 10.58 3.74 8.46
C GLY A 358 10.60 4.15 6.99
N THR A 359 11.46 3.55 6.16
CA THR A 359 11.54 3.88 4.73
C THR A 359 10.25 3.52 3.98
N VAL A 360 9.58 2.42 4.34
CA VAL A 360 8.29 2.01 3.72
C VAL A 360 7.11 2.73 4.38
N VAL A 361 6.91 4.00 4.12
CA VAL A 361 5.90 4.82 4.82
C VAL A 361 4.46 4.41 4.53
N ARG A 362 4.18 3.72 3.41
CA ARG A 362 2.84 3.25 3.03
C ARG A 362 2.86 1.79 2.62
N TYR A 363 1.81 1.04 2.93
CA TYR A 363 1.65 -0.28 2.33
C TYR A 363 0.20 -0.71 2.28
N ARG A 364 -0.13 -1.55 1.30
CA ARG A 364 -1.37 -2.32 1.27
C ARG A 364 -1.07 -3.81 1.24
N VAL A 365 -1.84 -4.58 1.99
CA VAL A 365 -1.81 -6.05 1.97
C VAL A 365 -3.23 -6.59 1.83
N TYR A 366 -3.43 -7.55 0.93
CA TYR A 366 -4.76 -8.13 0.72
C TYR A 366 -4.71 -9.55 0.24
N ARG A 367 -5.84 -10.23 0.45
CA ARG A 367 -6.12 -11.53 -0.16
C ARG A 367 -6.56 -11.33 -1.59
N ARG A 368 -5.94 -12.07 -2.50
CA ARG A 368 -6.31 -12.16 -3.91
C ARG A 368 -6.67 -13.60 -4.25
N PHE A 369 -7.71 -13.76 -5.05
CA PHE A 369 -8.13 -15.05 -5.58
C PHE A 369 -7.67 -15.14 -7.03
N GLY A 370 -6.62 -15.91 -7.26
CA GLY A 370 -6.04 -16.15 -8.58
C GLY A 370 -5.59 -17.60 -8.73
N ASP A 371 -5.13 -17.94 -9.94
CA ASP A 371 -4.62 -19.29 -10.27
C ASP A 371 -3.17 -19.50 -9.81
N THR A 372 -2.48 -18.43 -9.39
CA THR A 372 -1.13 -18.46 -8.83
C THR A 372 -1.16 -18.64 -7.31
N LEU A 373 -0.16 -19.31 -6.78
CA LEU A 373 0.03 -19.47 -5.33
C LEU A 373 1.32 -18.77 -4.89
N GLY A 374 1.21 -17.84 -3.95
CA GLY A 374 2.36 -17.09 -3.45
C GLY A 374 1.97 -15.80 -2.75
N VAL A 375 2.98 -15.04 -2.33
CA VAL A 375 2.82 -13.64 -1.94
C VAL A 375 3.59 -12.80 -2.95
N ARG A 376 2.89 -11.98 -3.73
CA ARG A 376 3.51 -11.01 -4.63
C ARG A 376 3.79 -9.74 -3.85
N VAL A 377 4.99 -9.20 -4.02
CA VAL A 377 5.39 -7.91 -3.47
C VAL A 377 5.76 -7.02 -4.63
N GLN A 378 5.18 -5.83 -4.67
CA GLN A 378 5.53 -4.78 -5.62
C GLN A 378 5.95 -3.52 -4.87
N VAL A 379 7.06 -2.94 -5.29
CA VAL A 379 7.68 -1.74 -4.73
C VAL A 379 7.35 -0.55 -5.63
N MET A 380 7.01 0.58 -5.01
CA MET A 380 6.71 1.83 -5.72
C MET A 380 7.03 3.03 -4.82
N THR A 381 6.93 4.25 -5.35
CA THR A 381 6.99 5.46 -4.53
C THR A 381 5.76 5.56 -3.61
N GLU A 382 5.88 6.24 -2.46
CA GLU A 382 4.72 6.54 -1.61
C GLU A 382 3.60 7.23 -2.39
N GLU A 383 3.99 8.15 -3.26
CA GLU A 383 3.10 8.92 -4.10
C GLU A 383 2.20 8.05 -4.99
N ARG A 384 2.74 6.98 -5.60
CA ARG A 384 1.94 6.11 -6.48
C ARG A 384 0.79 5.43 -5.75
N LEU A 385 1.01 4.99 -4.52
CA LEU A 385 -0.04 4.37 -3.72
C LEU A 385 -1.02 5.42 -3.16
N ARG A 386 -0.54 6.63 -2.85
CA ARG A 386 -1.38 7.78 -2.46
C ARG A 386 -2.33 8.21 -3.58
N GLN A 387 -1.83 8.31 -4.81
CA GLN A 387 -2.60 8.62 -6.01
C GLN A 387 -3.69 7.57 -6.26
N LEU A 388 -3.40 6.28 -6.03
CA LEU A 388 -4.42 5.23 -6.12
C LEU A 388 -5.56 5.46 -5.12
N ASP A 389 -5.23 5.70 -3.84
CA ASP A 389 -6.23 5.91 -2.80
C ASP A 389 -7.09 7.16 -3.09
N ALA A 390 -6.47 8.25 -3.54
CA ALA A 390 -7.15 9.48 -3.96
C ALA A 390 -8.06 9.22 -5.19
N GLY A 391 -7.58 8.47 -6.16
CA GLY A 391 -8.34 8.09 -7.35
C GLY A 391 -9.58 7.25 -7.04
N ILE A 392 -9.45 6.26 -6.15
CA ILE A 392 -10.57 5.43 -5.68
C ILE A 392 -11.63 6.29 -4.96
N GLU A 393 -11.20 7.22 -4.11
CA GLU A 393 -12.09 8.15 -3.42
C GLU A 393 -12.82 9.09 -4.40
N ALA A 394 -12.09 9.66 -5.36
CA ALA A 394 -12.63 10.55 -6.38
C ALA A 394 -13.66 9.83 -7.28
N ALA A 395 -13.35 8.61 -7.72
CA ALA A 395 -14.26 7.76 -8.48
C ALA A 395 -15.57 7.50 -7.74
N ARG A 396 -15.50 7.23 -6.42
CA ARG A 396 -16.69 7.11 -5.56
C ARG A 396 -17.46 8.43 -5.50
N GLY A 397 -16.76 9.55 -5.27
CA GLY A 397 -17.37 10.88 -5.19
C GLY A 397 -18.13 11.27 -6.45
N LEU A 398 -17.56 11.00 -7.62
CA LEU A 398 -18.18 11.24 -8.92
C LEU A 398 -19.51 10.52 -9.06
N VAL A 399 -19.57 9.23 -8.76
CA VAL A 399 -20.81 8.45 -8.88
C VAL A 399 -21.89 8.95 -7.92
N VAL A 400 -21.52 9.34 -6.70
CA VAL A 400 -22.47 9.93 -5.74
C VAL A 400 -23.00 11.26 -6.26
N ARG A 401 -22.15 12.14 -6.81
CA ARG A 401 -22.59 13.42 -7.37
C ARG A 401 -23.47 13.24 -8.61
N ALA A 402 -23.07 12.41 -9.56
CA ALA A 402 -23.84 12.13 -10.79
C ALA A 402 -25.23 11.57 -10.46
N GLY A 403 -25.31 10.50 -9.66
CA GLY A 403 -26.61 9.92 -9.30
C GLY A 403 -27.48 10.83 -8.43
N SER A 404 -26.91 11.82 -7.74
CA SER A 404 -27.69 12.83 -7.01
C SER A 404 -28.36 13.87 -7.92
N ARG A 405 -27.82 14.14 -9.12
CA ARG A 405 -28.44 15.03 -10.11
C ARG A 405 -29.59 14.32 -10.81
N ASP A 406 -29.36 13.08 -11.25
CA ASP A 406 -30.37 12.27 -11.94
C ASP A 406 -31.63 12.02 -11.07
N LEU A 407 -31.47 11.98 -9.74
CA LEU A 407 -32.58 11.85 -8.79
C LEU A 407 -33.31 13.17 -8.48
N ARG A 408 -32.74 14.33 -8.82
CA ARG A 408 -33.40 15.64 -8.65
C ARG A 408 -34.19 16.08 -9.88
N ASP A 409 -33.83 15.53 -11.05
CA ASP A 409 -34.52 15.77 -12.32
C ASP A 409 -35.69 14.78 -12.55
N LEU A 410 -35.97 13.93 -11.55
CA LEU A 410 -37.14 13.07 -11.40
C LEU A 410 -38.09 13.66 -10.36
#